data_AF-A0A3D4DTU8-F1
#
_entry.id   AF-A0A3D4DTU8-F1
#
_cell.length_a   1.000
_cell.length_b   1.000
_cell.length_c   1.000
_cell.angle_alpha   90.00
_cell.angle_beta   90.00
_cell.angle_gamma   90.00
#
_symmetry.space_group_name_H-M   'P 1'
#
loop_
_entity.id
_entity.type
_entity.pdbx_description
1 polymer ?
#
loop_
_entity_poly.entity_id
_entity_poly.type
_entity_poly.pdbx_seq_one_letter_code
_entity_poly.pdbx_strand_id
1 'polypeptide(L)'
;MQRFVGLRLFNDDTTPMEVVLRILMRELHLAESVAFAAMLRVHTEGHEIVALIPEQEAEVVSVRVAAAIEKHAVALHFEMTAPLDRETEAEWRRDSKEWPDDGNFAPWVGAVVGALVVLVVAGVIAVR
;
A
#
# COMPACT_ATOMS: atom_id res chain seq x y z
N MET A 1 0.50 -19.24 -9.14
CA MET A 1 1.33 -18.18 -8.52
C MET A 1 0.49 -16.94 -8.44
N GLN A 2 0.44 -16.29 -7.28
CA GLN A 2 -0.24 -15.02 -7.12
C GLN A 2 0.53 -13.96 -7.93
N ARG A 3 -0.16 -13.17 -8.74
CA ARG A 3 0.41 -12.02 -9.47
C ARG A 3 0.08 -10.75 -8.70
N PHE A 4 0.94 -9.75 -8.82
CA PHE A 4 0.77 -8.45 -8.19
C PHE A 4 0.67 -7.36 -9.24
N VAL A 5 -0.13 -6.35 -8.97
CA VAL A 5 -0.19 -5.08 -9.70
C VAL A 5 0.31 -3.97 -8.79
N GLY A 6 0.91 -2.95 -9.35
CA GLY A 6 1.26 -1.74 -8.61
C GLY A 6 0.09 -0.76 -8.61
N LEU A 7 -0.18 -0.11 -7.47
CA LEU A 7 -0.95 1.12 -7.44
C LEU A 7 0.03 2.28 -7.58
N ARG A 8 -0.02 2.96 -8.73
CA ARG A 8 0.78 4.15 -9.01
C ARG A 8 -0.02 5.40 -8.70
N LEU A 9 0.56 6.32 -7.92
CA LEU A 9 0.04 7.67 -7.74
C LEU A 9 0.85 8.64 -8.60
N PHE A 10 0.17 9.68 -9.10
CA PHE A 10 0.79 10.76 -9.84
C PHE A 10 0.67 12.06 -9.05
N ASN A 11 1.75 12.81 -8.97
CA ASN A 11 1.74 14.13 -8.35
C ASN A 11 0.88 15.09 -9.16
N ASP A 12 0.25 16.00 -8.43
CA ASP A 12 -0.43 17.16 -8.98
C ASP A 12 -0.21 18.36 -8.05
N ASP A 13 -0.42 19.58 -8.55
CA ASP A 13 -0.10 20.81 -7.82
C ASP A 13 -1.23 21.29 -6.88
N THR A 14 -2.34 20.55 -6.80
CA THR A 14 -3.59 21.00 -6.17
C THR A 14 -4.05 20.14 -5.01
N THR A 15 -3.74 18.84 -5.00
CA THR A 15 -4.12 17.91 -3.95
C THR A 15 -3.28 18.17 -2.70
N PRO A 16 -3.90 18.49 -1.55
CA PRO A 16 -3.15 18.66 -0.30
C PRO A 16 -2.45 17.36 0.12
N MET A 17 -1.18 17.45 0.54
CA MET A 17 -0.39 16.30 1.00
C MET A 17 -1.10 15.50 2.12
N GLU A 18 -1.78 16.20 3.02
CA GLU A 18 -2.58 15.58 4.09
C GLU A 18 -3.74 14.71 3.58
N VAL A 19 -4.31 15.02 2.41
CA VAL A 19 -5.34 14.20 1.78
C VAL A 19 -4.71 12.93 1.22
N VAL A 20 -3.55 13.04 0.55
CA VAL A 20 -2.79 11.88 0.06
C VAL A 20 -2.44 10.94 1.21
N LEU A 21 -1.90 11.47 2.32
CA LEU A 21 -1.60 10.70 3.54
C LEU A 21 -2.84 9.96 4.07
N ARG A 22 -3.97 10.65 4.18
CA ARG A 22 -5.23 10.04 4.64
C ARG A 22 -5.69 8.91 3.73
N ILE A 23 -5.57 9.06 2.41
CA ILE A 23 -5.94 8.01 1.44
C ILE A 23 -5.01 6.81 1.59
N LEU A 24 -3.69 7.02 1.63
CA LEU A 24 -2.69 5.96 1.78
C LEU A 24 -2.88 5.17 3.09
N MET A 25 -3.06 5.86 4.21
CA MET A 25 -3.23 5.21 5.51
C MET A 25 -4.58 4.48 5.63
N ARG A 26 -5.66 5.06 5.11
CA ARG A 26 -7.01 4.51 5.28
C ARG A 26 -7.33 3.42 4.28
N GLU A 27 -6.99 3.65 3.00
CA GLU A 27 -7.40 2.74 1.92
C GLU A 27 -6.36 1.67 1.63
N LEU A 28 -5.07 1.99 1.83
CA LEU A 28 -3.98 1.04 1.64
C LEU A 28 -3.40 0.51 2.95
N HIS A 29 -3.93 0.96 4.09
CA HIS A 29 -3.50 0.53 5.42
C HIS A 29 -2.00 0.73 5.64
N LEU A 30 -1.41 1.72 4.98
CA LEU A 30 -0.02 2.08 5.19
C LEU A 30 0.12 2.73 6.57
N ALA A 31 1.22 2.40 7.23
CA ALA A 31 1.68 3.10 8.40
C ALA A 31 1.95 4.58 8.08
N GLU A 32 1.85 5.46 9.08
CA GLU A 32 1.98 6.91 8.85
C GLU A 32 3.35 7.27 8.27
N SER A 33 4.42 6.69 8.82
CA SER A 33 5.80 6.92 8.35
C SER A 33 6.02 6.47 6.91
N VAL A 34 5.42 5.33 6.54
CA VAL A 34 5.45 4.74 5.20
C VAL A 34 4.64 5.59 4.23
N ALA A 35 3.42 5.99 4.61
CA ALA A 35 2.57 6.86 3.81
C ALA A 35 3.24 8.22 3.56
N PHE A 36 3.94 8.76 4.55
CA PHE A 36 4.69 10.00 4.43
C PHE A 36 5.87 9.88 3.46
N ALA A 37 6.66 8.81 3.55
CA ALA A 37 7.74 8.55 2.60
C ALA A 37 7.21 8.39 1.17
N ALA A 38 6.12 7.61 0.98
CA ALA A 38 5.48 7.40 -0.31
C ALA A 38 5.00 8.72 -0.92
N MET A 39 4.28 9.52 -0.13
CA MET A 39 3.74 10.81 -0.56
C MET A 39 4.86 11.77 -0.99
N LEU A 40 5.96 11.83 -0.22
CA LEU A 40 7.12 12.65 -0.58
C LEU A 40 7.80 12.18 -1.88
N ARG A 41 7.92 10.87 -2.11
CA ARG A 41 8.45 10.33 -3.37
C ARG A 41 7.56 10.69 -4.55
N VAL A 42 6.24 10.48 -4.43
CA VAL A 42 5.28 10.92 -5.47
C VAL A 42 5.49 12.41 -5.75
N HIS A 43 5.57 13.24 -4.72
CA HIS A 43 5.73 14.69 -4.86
C HIS A 43 7.04 15.10 -5.55
N THR A 44 8.14 14.42 -5.24
CA THR A 44 9.49 14.79 -5.73
C THR A 44 9.84 14.16 -7.07
N GLU A 45 9.34 12.95 -7.34
CA GLU A 45 9.61 12.17 -8.56
C GLU A 45 8.50 12.28 -9.61
N GLY A 46 7.38 12.91 -9.24
CA GLY A 46 6.21 13.14 -10.08
C GLY A 46 5.23 11.95 -10.12
N HIS A 47 5.68 10.74 -9.78
CA HIS A 47 4.84 9.56 -9.63
C HIS A 47 5.60 8.42 -8.94
N GLU A 48 4.90 7.49 -8.30
CA GLU A 48 5.50 6.33 -7.62
C GLU A 48 4.48 5.18 -7.50
N ILE A 49 4.96 3.93 -7.54
CA ILE A 49 4.17 2.77 -7.12
C ILE A 49 4.19 2.74 -5.59
N VAL A 50 3.09 3.15 -4.98
CA VAL A 50 3.00 3.29 -3.53
C VAL A 50 2.63 1.98 -2.83
N ALA A 51 2.16 0.98 -3.58
CA ALA A 51 1.79 -0.31 -3.03
C ALA A 51 1.68 -1.43 -4.09
N LEU A 52 1.97 -2.68 -3.70
CA LEU A 52 1.84 -3.88 -4.54
C LEU A 52 0.64 -4.74 -4.14
N ILE A 53 -0.43 -4.72 -4.92
CA ILE A 53 -1.71 -5.35 -4.58
C ILE A 53 -1.82 -6.70 -5.30
N PRO A 54 -2.28 -7.77 -4.63
CA PRO A 54 -2.65 -9.01 -5.33
C PRO A 54 -3.64 -8.71 -6.46
N GLU A 55 -3.43 -9.27 -7.65
CA GLU A 55 -4.27 -9.01 -8.84
C GLU A 55 -5.78 -9.23 -8.56
N GLN A 56 -6.10 -10.21 -7.73
CA GLN A 56 -7.48 -10.53 -7.33
C GLN A 56 -8.16 -9.46 -6.42
N GLU A 57 -7.37 -8.61 -5.76
CA GLU A 57 -7.85 -7.54 -4.86
C GLU A 57 -7.79 -6.16 -5.53
N ALA A 58 -7.10 -6.05 -6.67
CA ALA A 58 -6.85 -4.79 -7.37
C ALA A 58 -8.13 -4.02 -7.67
N GLU A 59 -9.18 -4.69 -8.16
CA GLU A 59 -10.46 -4.03 -8.46
C GLU A 59 -11.07 -3.39 -7.21
N VAL A 60 -11.16 -4.14 -6.11
CA VAL A 60 -11.75 -3.66 -4.85
C VAL A 60 -10.95 -2.48 -4.29
N VAL A 61 -9.61 -2.57 -4.30
CA VAL A 61 -8.75 -1.48 -3.84
C VAL A 61 -8.88 -0.26 -4.74
N SER A 62 -8.95 -0.43 -6.07
CA SER A 62 -9.12 0.68 -7.02
C SER A 62 -10.40 1.46 -6.76
N VAL A 63 -11.51 0.77 -6.50
CA VAL A 63 -12.81 1.40 -6.21
C VAL A 63 -12.75 2.18 -4.90
N ARG A 64 -12.10 1.64 -3.86
CA ARG A 64 -11.94 2.33 -2.57
C ARG A 64 -11.12 3.61 -2.70
N VAL A 65 -10.00 3.55 -3.43
CA VAL A 65 -9.14 4.71 -3.65
C VAL A 65 -9.85 5.76 -4.51
N ALA A 66 -10.53 5.34 -5.59
CA ALA A 66 -11.34 6.24 -6.41
C ALA A 66 -12.43 6.94 -5.60
N ALA A 67 -13.17 6.20 -4.79
CA ALA A 67 -14.22 6.76 -3.93
C ALA A 67 -13.66 7.73 -2.88
N ALA A 68 -12.45 7.47 -2.35
CA ALA A 68 -11.80 8.38 -1.42
C ALA A 68 -11.37 9.69 -2.10
N ILE A 69 -10.82 9.62 -3.31
CA ILE A 69 -10.45 10.79 -4.14
C ILE A 69 -11.69 11.64 -4.42
N GLU A 70 -12.78 11.01 -4.89
CA GLU A 70 -14.05 11.69 -5.15
C GLU A 70 -14.62 12.36 -3.89
N LYS A 71 -14.63 11.64 -2.77
CA LYS A 71 -15.11 12.14 -1.48
C LYS A 71 -14.35 13.39 -1.01
N HIS A 72 -13.04 13.45 -1.27
CA HIS A 72 -12.22 14.60 -0.92
C HIS A 72 -12.28 15.73 -1.96
N ALA A 73 -12.92 15.50 -3.11
CA ALA A 73 -13.03 16.46 -4.22
C ALA A 73 -11.66 17.00 -4.68
N VAL A 74 -10.67 16.12 -4.82
CA VAL A 74 -9.31 16.44 -5.25
C VAL A 74 -9.00 15.89 -6.65
N ALA A 75 -7.97 16.45 -7.30
CA ALA A 75 -7.56 16.06 -8.65
C ALA A 75 -6.56 14.88 -8.70
N LEU A 76 -6.26 14.28 -7.55
CA LEU A 76 -5.30 13.19 -7.42
C LEU A 76 -5.56 12.07 -8.44
N HIS A 77 -4.56 11.74 -9.23
CA HIS A 77 -4.64 10.68 -10.22
C HIS A 77 -3.92 9.41 -9.74
N PHE A 78 -4.50 8.25 -10.06
CA PHE A 78 -3.90 6.95 -9.81
C PHE A 78 -4.14 5.99 -10.98
N GLU A 79 -3.27 5.00 -11.10
CA GLU A 79 -3.35 3.92 -12.07
C GLU A 79 -3.02 2.58 -11.41
N MET A 80 -3.70 1.50 -11.82
CA MET A 80 -3.24 0.14 -11.57
C MET A 80 -2.35 -0.31 -12.73
N THR A 81 -1.10 -0.68 -12.44
CA THR A 81 -0.19 -1.15 -13.49
C THR A 81 -0.68 -2.46 -14.09
N ALA A 82 -0.14 -2.81 -15.27
CA ALA A 82 -0.14 -4.21 -15.68
C ALA A 82 0.51 -5.08 -14.60
N PRO A 83 0.15 -6.38 -14.49
CA PRO A 83 0.77 -7.25 -13.51
C PRO A 83 2.29 -7.28 -13.68
N LEU A 84 2.99 -7.02 -12.60
CA LEU A 84 4.45 -6.88 -12.61
C LEU A 84 5.10 -8.24 -12.89
N ASP A 85 6.23 -8.21 -13.58
CA ASP A 85 7.12 -9.37 -13.62
C ASP A 85 7.84 -9.56 -12.28
N ARG A 86 8.47 -10.72 -12.12
CA ARG A 86 9.13 -11.08 -10.85
C ARG A 86 10.33 -10.19 -10.52
N GLU A 87 11.00 -9.65 -11.53
CA GLU A 87 12.20 -8.83 -11.35
C GLU A 87 11.81 -7.46 -10.82
N THR A 88 10.82 -6.83 -11.46
CA THR A 88 10.22 -5.57 -11.04
C THR A 88 9.58 -5.66 -9.66
N GLU A 89 8.86 -6.77 -9.38
CA GLU A 89 8.32 -7.01 -8.04
C GLU A 89 9.43 -7.12 -6.99
N ALA A 90 10.50 -7.87 -7.29
CA ALA A 90 11.61 -8.08 -6.36
C ALA A 90 12.45 -6.82 -6.13
N GLU A 91 12.59 -5.99 -7.16
CA GLU A 91 13.24 -4.68 -7.06
C GLU A 91 12.43 -3.73 -6.17
N TRP A 92 11.13 -3.59 -6.45
CA TRP A 92 10.24 -2.77 -5.62
C TRP A 92 10.23 -3.24 -4.16
N ARG A 93 10.18 -4.56 -3.92
CA ARG A 93 10.25 -5.13 -2.56
C ARG A 93 11.59 -4.92 -1.87
N ARG A 94 12.67 -4.70 -2.62
CA ARG A 94 14.00 -4.42 -2.06
C ARG A 94 14.10 -2.96 -1.67
N ASP A 95 13.70 -2.07 -2.56
CA ASP A 95 13.69 -0.62 -2.33
C ASP A 95 12.70 -0.23 -1.22
N SER A 96 11.52 -0.84 -1.17
CA SER A 96 10.54 -0.60 -0.10
C SER A 96 10.97 -1.08 1.30
N LYS A 97 11.98 -1.96 1.43
CA LYS A 97 12.58 -2.28 2.73
C LYS A 97 13.39 -1.14 3.32
N GLU A 98 13.78 -0.17 2.50
CA GLU A 98 14.45 1.05 2.95
C GLU A 98 13.46 2.10 3.45
N TRP A 99 12.14 1.86 3.28
CA TRP A 99 11.11 2.74 3.79
C TRP A 99 11.00 2.60 5.32
N PRO A 100 10.60 3.66 6.03
CA PRO A 100 10.58 3.64 7.50
C PRO A 100 9.65 2.54 8.04
N ASP A 101 10.23 1.50 8.64
CA ASP A 101 9.50 0.38 9.25
C ASP A 101 9.07 0.74 10.68
N ASP A 102 7.78 0.99 10.88
CA ASP A 102 7.16 1.17 12.21
C ASP A 102 6.48 -0.11 12.73
N GLY A 103 6.69 -1.25 12.05
CA GLY A 103 6.12 -2.55 12.43
C GLY A 103 4.67 -2.76 12.01
N ASN A 104 4.05 -1.85 11.25
CA ASN A 104 2.65 -1.96 10.81
C ASN A 104 2.49 -2.00 9.27
N PHE A 105 3.51 -2.48 8.55
CA PHE A 105 3.44 -2.71 7.10
C PHE A 105 2.28 -3.67 6.78
N ALA A 106 1.30 -3.19 6.01
CA ALA A 106 0.16 -4.00 5.61
C ALA A 106 0.63 -5.34 4.99
N PRO A 107 0.01 -6.47 5.34
CA PRO A 107 0.55 -7.81 5.05
C PRO A 107 0.76 -8.10 3.56
N TRP A 108 0.10 -7.39 2.66
CA TRP A 108 0.27 -7.55 1.22
C TRP A 108 1.49 -6.80 0.65
N VAL A 109 2.01 -5.78 1.36
CA VAL A 109 3.17 -4.98 0.94
C VAL A 109 4.49 -5.66 1.32
N GLY A 110 4.51 -6.52 2.36
CA GLY A 110 5.73 -7.18 2.84
C GLY A 110 5.66 -8.69 3.11
N ALA A 111 4.49 -9.33 3.16
CA ALA A 111 4.38 -10.73 3.57
C ALA A 111 4.08 -11.68 2.39
N VAL A 112 5.14 -12.05 1.66
CA VAL A 112 5.43 -13.48 1.56
C VAL A 112 6.14 -13.88 2.85
N VAL A 113 5.38 -14.01 3.94
CA VAL A 113 5.79 -14.89 5.04
C VAL A 113 5.19 -16.24 4.71
N GLY A 114 5.99 -17.07 4.06
CA GLY A 114 5.79 -18.50 4.14
C GLY A 114 5.84 -18.92 5.60
N ALA A 115 4.97 -19.87 5.94
CA ALA A 115 4.87 -20.61 7.20
C ALA A 115 4.06 -19.97 8.34
N LEU A 116 2.94 -20.66 8.64
CA LEU A 116 2.32 -20.81 9.97
C LEU A 116 1.98 -19.53 10.75
N VAL A 117 0.72 -19.09 10.60
CA VAL A 117 -0.07 -18.69 11.78
C VAL A 117 -1.25 -19.66 11.86
N VAL A 118 -0.92 -20.87 12.27
CA VAL A 118 -1.85 -21.85 12.83
C VAL A 118 -1.69 -21.75 14.35
N LEU A 119 -2.81 -21.52 15.05
CA LEU A 119 -3.02 -21.74 16.50
C LEU A 119 -2.13 -20.96 17.49
N VAL A 120 -2.64 -19.85 18.07
CA VAL A 120 -2.85 -19.69 19.53
C VAL A 120 -3.91 -18.60 19.78
N VAL A 121 -5.20 -18.91 19.57
CA VAL A 121 -6.31 -18.18 20.22
C VAL A 121 -7.25 -19.24 20.79
N ALA A 122 -6.84 -19.87 21.89
CA ALA A 122 -7.69 -20.57 22.87
C ALA A 122 -6.77 -21.29 23.86
N GLY A 123 -6.21 -20.57 24.84
CA GLY A 123 -5.29 -21.18 25.79
C GLY A 123 -4.90 -20.34 26.98
N VAL A 124 -5.69 -19.33 27.38
CA VAL A 124 -5.58 -18.72 28.71
C VAL A 124 -6.98 -18.36 29.21
N ILE A 125 -7.73 -19.38 29.62
CA ILE A 125 -8.75 -19.24 30.67
C ILE A 125 -8.52 -20.40 31.66
N ALA A 126 -8.33 -20.02 32.91
CA ALA A 126 -8.39 -20.83 34.14
C ALA A 126 -7.20 -21.76 34.48
N VAL A 127 -6.22 -21.21 35.20
CA VAL A 127 -5.72 -21.81 36.45
C VAL A 127 -5.53 -20.69 37.49
N ARG A 128 -6.58 -20.43 38.28
CA ARG A 128 -6.53 -20.35 39.74
C ARG A 128 -7.94 -20.22 40.30
#